data_AF-A0A3D4HF64-F1
#
_entry.id   AF-A0A3D4HF64-F1
#
_cell.length_a   1.000
_cell.length_b   1.000
_cell.length_c   1.000
_cell.angle_alpha   90.00
_cell.angle_beta   90.00
_cell.angle_gamma   90.00
#
_symmetry.space_group_name_H-M   'P 1'
#
loop_
_entity.id
_entity.type
_entity.pdbx_description
1 polymer ?
#
loop_
_entity_poly.entity_id
_entity_poly.type
_entity_poly.pdbx_seq_one_letter_code
_entity_poly.pdbx_strand_id
1 'polypeptide(L)'
;MTALDKKKEIVDLVTSKQVNVSNIARKYGISRDTIYRWVNNGVKTDNYLRGDSHPNAIYPKAKKEVIRLIVKDPSLGCRKLSQELLGKNIKLSHSQVNKLLNKLGAENYDRRVNFTKNYQGPRRFKDDVRSEIVNRHLEGEKISDLASKYSISRDTIYRWINNHNSGVGLSDKYVKGENHPKAIYPSLEPEVLQIVGSNPGLSAHLIAKEVNCSVWTIWKILDKNNLNLASQRIAYANELSTREQKVIESKASDTVRSVFDSFVPNVAPAPPPSKFNFKLLRFFVIFPIFVFLITYASMYWISTITSIGAIFATVALVMGMFFFMYSLKYYLSLAIVLSNLQEDGIVKRGKNLIDWVLGNNSDIVNNNSKFIGLEPNIDNIILKNHPFVSVHVALFNERNVVDRLVKAVTSFE
;
A
#
# COMPACT_ATOMS: atom_id res chain seq x y z
N MET A 1 22.47 -48.59 5.89
CA MET A 1 23.87 -48.48 6.36
C MET A 1 24.58 -47.39 5.56
N THR A 2 24.97 -46.29 6.21
CA THR A 2 25.62 -45.16 5.52
C THR A 2 27.04 -45.54 5.09
N ALA A 3 27.63 -44.76 4.17
CA ALA A 3 29.02 -44.96 3.75
C ALA A 3 30.02 -44.84 4.93
N LEU A 4 29.67 -44.04 5.95
CA LEU A 4 30.46 -43.90 7.16
C LEU A 4 30.37 -45.15 8.04
N ASP A 5 29.17 -45.71 8.20
CA ASP A 5 28.95 -46.93 8.98
C ASP A 5 29.70 -48.12 8.38
N LYS A 6 29.70 -48.24 7.05
CA LYS A 6 30.50 -49.23 6.31
C LYS A 6 32.00 -49.10 6.59
N LYS A 7 32.51 -47.86 6.63
CA LYS A 7 33.94 -47.61 6.93
C LYS A 7 34.30 -48.00 8.36
N LYS A 8 33.41 -47.72 9.33
CA LYS A 8 33.60 -48.09 10.76
C LYS A 8 33.62 -49.60 10.94
N GLU A 9 32.64 -50.30 10.39
CA GLU A 9 32.57 -51.77 10.41
C GLU A 9 33.87 -52.40 9.86
N ILE A 10 34.37 -51.90 8.73
CA ILE A 10 35.62 -52.39 8.13
C ILE A 10 36.82 -52.18 9.05
N VAL A 11 36.92 -51.02 9.71
CA VAL A 11 38.02 -50.73 10.65
C VAL A 11 37.90 -51.57 11.92
N ASP A 12 36.70 -51.80 12.43
CA ASP A 12 36.46 -52.63 13.62
C ASP A 12 36.83 -54.11 13.36
N LEU A 13 36.49 -54.63 12.16
CA LEU A 13 36.87 -55.97 11.72
C LEU A 13 38.39 -56.17 11.58
N VAL A 14 39.11 -55.12 11.16
CA VAL A 14 40.58 -55.15 11.07
C VAL A 14 41.22 -55.02 12.45
N THR A 15 40.69 -54.14 13.32
CA THR A 15 41.26 -53.82 14.63
C THR A 15 41.06 -54.95 15.64
N SER A 16 39.94 -55.67 15.55
CA SER A 16 39.65 -56.87 16.34
C SER A 16 40.50 -58.10 15.94
N LYS A 17 41.39 -57.98 14.95
CA LYS A 17 42.26 -59.05 14.39
C LYS A 17 41.50 -60.29 13.90
N GLN A 18 40.18 -60.21 13.70
CA GLN A 18 39.36 -61.36 13.32
C GLN A 18 39.59 -61.80 11.87
N VAL A 19 40.00 -60.89 10.97
CA VAL A 19 40.11 -61.18 9.54
C VAL A 19 41.33 -60.50 8.93
N ASN A 20 42.03 -61.21 8.04
CA ASN A 20 43.15 -60.65 7.27
C ASN A 20 42.68 -59.49 6.38
N VAL A 21 43.40 -58.37 6.41
CA VAL A 21 43.14 -57.15 5.60
C VAL A 21 42.98 -57.48 4.12
N SER A 22 43.71 -58.46 3.60
CA SER A 22 43.62 -58.90 2.20
C SER A 22 42.26 -59.52 1.85
N ASN A 23 41.66 -60.26 2.78
CA ASN A 23 40.33 -60.86 2.59
C ASN A 23 39.23 -59.80 2.68
N ILE A 24 39.37 -58.83 3.58
CA ILE A 24 38.46 -57.68 3.69
C ILE A 24 38.53 -56.82 2.42
N ALA A 25 39.73 -56.52 1.95
CA ALA A 25 39.96 -55.78 0.71
C ALA A 25 39.25 -56.44 -0.48
N ARG A 26 39.33 -57.77 -0.59
CA ARG A 26 38.65 -58.54 -1.64
C ARG A 26 37.14 -58.58 -1.46
N LYS A 27 36.66 -58.77 -0.22
CA LYS A 27 35.23 -58.85 0.12
C LYS A 27 34.49 -57.54 -0.16
N TYR A 28 35.10 -56.40 0.16
CA TYR A 28 34.46 -55.09 0.01
C TYR A 28 34.92 -54.34 -1.25
N GLY A 29 35.85 -54.89 -2.05
CA GLY A 29 36.37 -54.27 -3.26
C GLY A 29 37.17 -52.98 -3.02
N ILE A 30 37.89 -52.90 -1.89
CA ILE A 30 38.62 -51.70 -1.45
C ILE A 30 40.12 -52.00 -1.42
N SER A 31 40.95 -51.08 -1.91
CA SER A 31 42.41 -51.23 -1.84
C SER A 31 42.90 -51.38 -0.40
N ARG A 32 43.85 -52.28 -0.16
CA ARG A 32 44.50 -52.48 1.15
C ARG A 32 45.01 -51.16 1.76
N ASP A 33 45.62 -50.29 0.95
CA ASP A 33 46.16 -49.01 1.39
C ASP A 33 45.10 -48.04 1.94
N THR A 34 43.88 -48.11 1.40
CA THR A 34 42.75 -47.30 1.88
C THR A 34 42.27 -47.81 3.23
N ILE A 35 42.24 -49.12 3.43
CA ILE A 35 41.91 -49.75 4.72
C ILE A 35 42.96 -49.38 5.77
N TYR A 36 44.26 -49.51 5.47
CA TYR A 36 45.33 -49.08 6.37
C TYR A 36 45.25 -47.57 6.67
N ARG A 37 44.92 -46.73 5.69
CA ARG A 37 44.69 -45.30 5.93
C ARG A 37 43.53 -45.03 6.89
N TRP A 38 42.45 -45.80 6.83
CA TRP A 38 41.32 -45.65 7.75
C TRP A 38 41.66 -46.13 9.16
N VAL A 39 42.40 -47.23 9.29
CA VAL A 39 42.88 -47.74 10.59
C VAL A 39 43.83 -46.74 11.24
N ASN A 40 44.81 -46.22 10.49
CA ASN A 40 45.83 -45.31 11.03
C ASN A 40 45.31 -43.91 11.34
N ASN A 41 44.41 -43.35 10.51
CA ASN A 41 43.93 -41.97 10.65
C ASN A 41 42.54 -41.85 11.31
N GLY A 42 41.90 -42.98 11.59
CA GLY A 42 40.50 -43.07 12.02
C GLY A 42 39.51 -42.87 10.87
N VAL A 43 38.28 -43.35 11.06
CA VAL A 43 37.18 -43.16 10.12
C VAL A 43 36.61 -41.74 10.27
N LYS A 44 37.05 -40.83 9.41
CA LYS A 44 36.51 -39.46 9.32
C LYS A 44 35.45 -39.36 8.22
N THR A 45 34.53 -38.42 8.38
CA THR A 45 33.70 -37.98 7.25
C THR A 45 34.62 -37.30 6.23
N ASP A 46 34.46 -37.65 4.96
CA ASP A 46 35.21 -37.00 3.89
C ASP A 46 34.68 -35.56 3.76
N ASN A 47 35.28 -34.60 4.48
CA ASN A 47 34.89 -33.19 4.44
C ASN A 47 35.39 -32.48 3.16
N TYR A 48 35.98 -33.23 2.22
CA TYR A 48 36.46 -32.70 0.96
C TYR A 48 35.27 -32.38 0.04
N LEU A 49 34.92 -31.09 -0.03
CA LEU A 49 33.90 -30.59 -0.93
C LEU A 49 34.35 -30.76 -2.38
N ARG A 50 33.55 -31.46 -3.19
CA ARG A 50 33.80 -31.69 -4.62
C ARG A 50 32.84 -30.89 -5.49
N GLY A 51 33.25 -30.65 -6.73
CA GLY A 51 32.38 -30.04 -7.76
C GLY A 51 32.00 -28.61 -7.42
N ASP A 52 30.70 -28.29 -7.55
CA ASP A 52 30.18 -26.93 -7.35
C ASP A 52 30.30 -26.43 -5.91
N SER A 53 30.45 -27.34 -4.94
CA SER A 53 30.64 -27.01 -3.52
C SER A 53 32.09 -26.69 -3.15
N HIS A 54 33.05 -26.87 -4.07
CA HIS A 54 34.45 -26.54 -3.81
C HIS A 54 34.62 -25.00 -3.71
N PRO A 55 35.38 -24.46 -2.73
CA PRO A 55 35.51 -23.00 -2.54
C PRO A 55 36.09 -22.28 -3.77
N ASN A 56 36.94 -22.95 -4.54
CA ASN A 56 37.51 -22.44 -5.79
C ASN A 56 36.69 -22.82 -7.03
N ALA A 57 35.45 -23.31 -6.87
CA ALA A 57 34.60 -23.61 -8.00
C ALA A 57 34.32 -22.33 -8.81
N ILE A 58 34.70 -22.36 -10.09
CA ILE A 58 34.48 -21.25 -11.02
C ILE A 58 32.99 -21.15 -11.40
N TYR A 59 32.29 -22.29 -11.42
CA TYR A 59 30.91 -22.41 -11.89
C TYR A 59 29.89 -21.52 -11.15
N PRO A 60 29.85 -21.45 -9.80
CA PRO A 60 28.91 -20.57 -9.10
C PRO A 60 29.12 -19.07 -9.41
N LYS A 61 30.38 -18.62 -9.42
CA LYS A 61 30.74 -17.23 -9.74
C LYS A 61 30.38 -16.90 -11.19
N ALA A 62 30.78 -17.76 -12.12
CA ALA A 62 30.48 -17.61 -13.52
C ALA A 62 28.97 -17.65 -13.81
N LYS A 63 28.21 -18.51 -13.14
CA LYS A 63 26.76 -18.61 -13.30
C LYS A 63 26.09 -17.26 -13.01
N LYS A 64 26.46 -16.62 -11.91
CA LYS A 64 25.93 -15.32 -11.51
C LYS A 64 26.24 -14.25 -12.55
N GLU A 65 27.47 -14.21 -13.04
CA GLU A 65 27.87 -13.23 -14.05
C GLU A 65 27.22 -13.46 -15.41
N VAL A 66 27.13 -14.71 -15.88
CA VAL A 66 26.43 -15.04 -17.13
C VAL A 66 24.96 -14.61 -17.06
N ILE A 67 24.28 -14.87 -15.95
CA ILE A 67 22.89 -14.43 -15.77
C ILE A 67 22.79 -12.91 -15.87
N ARG A 68 23.71 -12.17 -15.23
CA ARG A 68 23.73 -10.69 -15.30
C ARG A 68 23.92 -10.20 -16.74
N LEU A 69 24.81 -10.83 -17.49
CA LEU A 69 25.08 -10.47 -18.89
C LEU A 69 23.87 -10.77 -19.79
N ILE A 70 23.22 -11.93 -19.65
CA ILE A 70 22.02 -12.29 -20.42
C ILE A 70 20.86 -11.32 -20.12
N VAL A 71 20.66 -10.99 -18.84
CA VAL A 71 19.58 -10.08 -18.43
C VAL A 71 19.83 -8.66 -18.95
N LYS A 72 21.11 -8.24 -19.02
CA LYS A 72 21.51 -6.95 -19.59
C LYS A 72 21.33 -6.94 -21.11
N ASP A 73 21.80 -7.98 -21.79
CA ASP A 73 21.73 -8.10 -23.25
C ASP A 73 21.50 -9.58 -23.67
N PRO A 74 20.27 -9.95 -24.05
CA PRO A 74 19.95 -11.32 -24.46
C PRO A 74 20.49 -11.68 -25.85
N SER A 75 21.00 -10.71 -26.63
CA SER A 75 21.59 -10.97 -27.96
C SER A 75 22.94 -11.68 -27.88
N LEU A 76 23.62 -11.62 -26.72
CA LEU A 76 24.95 -12.18 -26.54
C LEU A 76 24.97 -13.70 -26.67
N GLY A 77 25.70 -14.19 -27.68
CA GLY A 77 25.98 -15.61 -27.86
C GLY A 77 27.09 -16.14 -26.94
N CYS A 78 27.25 -17.46 -26.87
CA CYS A 78 28.22 -18.13 -25.98
C CYS A 78 29.68 -17.67 -26.15
N ARG A 79 30.11 -17.31 -27.37
CA ARG A 79 31.46 -16.80 -27.66
C ARG A 79 31.67 -15.40 -27.07
N LYS A 80 30.73 -14.48 -27.30
CA LYS A 80 30.80 -13.12 -26.74
C LYS A 80 30.73 -13.15 -25.22
N LEU A 81 29.83 -13.96 -24.65
CA LEU A 81 29.75 -14.17 -23.20
C LEU A 81 31.07 -14.70 -22.61
N SER A 82 31.73 -15.64 -23.28
CA SER A 82 33.05 -16.14 -22.86
C SER A 82 34.12 -15.03 -22.87
N GLN A 83 34.12 -14.16 -23.87
CA GLN A 83 35.03 -13.00 -23.95
C GLN A 83 34.76 -11.99 -22.82
N GLU A 84 33.49 -11.64 -22.57
CA GLU A 84 33.13 -10.73 -21.48
C GLU A 84 33.46 -11.29 -20.10
N LEU A 85 33.30 -12.60 -19.90
CA LEU A 85 33.73 -13.28 -18.67
C LEU A 85 35.24 -13.25 -18.49
N LEU A 86 36.00 -13.38 -19.58
CA LEU A 86 37.46 -13.29 -19.55
C LEU A 86 37.92 -11.90 -19.08
N GLY A 87 37.26 -10.83 -19.54
CA GLY A 87 37.49 -9.47 -19.05
C GLY A 87 37.21 -9.28 -17.55
N LYS A 88 36.40 -10.16 -16.94
CA LYS A 88 36.13 -10.21 -15.50
C LYS A 88 37.00 -11.21 -14.74
N ASN A 89 38.10 -11.69 -15.32
CA ASN A 89 38.98 -12.72 -14.77
C ASN A 89 38.30 -14.09 -14.54
N ILE A 90 37.21 -14.39 -15.24
CA ILE A 90 36.52 -15.68 -15.19
C ILE A 90 36.86 -16.48 -16.45
N LYS A 91 37.84 -17.39 -16.33
CA LYS A 91 38.28 -18.24 -17.43
C LYS A 91 37.29 -19.38 -17.66
N LEU A 92 36.34 -19.18 -18.57
CA LEU A 92 35.47 -20.25 -19.08
C LEU A 92 35.54 -20.32 -20.60
N SER A 93 35.68 -21.54 -21.12
CA SER A 93 35.60 -21.77 -22.56
C SER A 93 34.17 -21.57 -23.05
N HIS A 94 34.00 -21.19 -24.32
CA HIS A 94 32.68 -21.02 -24.93
C HIS A 94 31.80 -22.29 -24.81
N SER A 95 32.40 -23.48 -24.85
CA SER A 95 31.69 -24.76 -24.66
C SER A 95 31.17 -24.93 -23.23
N GLN A 96 31.96 -24.50 -22.23
CA GLN A 96 31.52 -24.48 -20.82
C GLN A 96 30.40 -23.46 -20.59
N VAL A 97 30.50 -22.29 -21.22
CA VAL A 97 29.42 -21.29 -21.23
C VAL A 97 28.16 -21.88 -21.87
N ASN A 98 28.28 -22.57 -23.00
CA ASN A 98 27.12 -23.21 -23.65
C ASN A 98 26.46 -24.27 -22.73
N LYS A 99 27.27 -25.11 -22.06
CA LYS A 99 26.77 -26.06 -21.07
C LYS A 99 26.04 -25.36 -19.92
N LEU A 100 26.52 -24.20 -19.50
CA LEU A 100 25.87 -23.38 -18.48
C LEU A 100 24.55 -22.78 -19.00
N LEU A 101 24.51 -22.28 -20.23
CA LEU A 101 23.30 -21.78 -20.87
C LEU A 101 22.23 -22.86 -21.01
N ASN A 102 22.60 -24.07 -21.41
CA ASN A 102 21.67 -25.21 -21.48
C ASN A 102 21.09 -25.53 -20.10
N LYS A 103 21.92 -25.51 -19.05
CA LYS A 103 21.46 -25.69 -17.66
C LYS A 103 20.50 -24.58 -17.19
N LEU A 104 20.60 -23.38 -17.75
CA LEU A 104 19.72 -22.25 -17.47
C LEU A 104 18.47 -22.21 -18.36
N GLY A 105 18.40 -23.06 -19.39
CA GLY A 105 17.36 -23.00 -20.42
C GLY A 105 17.47 -21.78 -21.33
N ALA A 106 18.69 -21.26 -21.55
CA ALA A 106 18.99 -19.99 -22.23
C ALA A 106 19.98 -20.15 -23.41
N GLU A 107 19.93 -21.28 -24.10
CA GLU A 107 20.87 -21.67 -25.15
C GLU A 107 20.70 -20.86 -26.45
N ASN A 108 19.46 -20.66 -26.88
CA ASN A 108 19.10 -19.93 -28.10
C ASN A 108 18.73 -18.48 -27.76
N TYR A 109 18.73 -17.62 -28.78
CA TYR A 109 18.34 -16.21 -28.62
C TYR A 109 16.92 -16.08 -28.04
N ASP A 110 15.93 -16.76 -28.63
CA ASP A 110 14.55 -16.71 -28.14
C ASP A 110 14.42 -17.22 -26.70
N ARG A 111 15.18 -18.26 -26.37
CA ARG A 111 15.25 -18.80 -25.00
C ARG A 111 15.91 -17.82 -24.04
N ARG A 112 16.93 -17.05 -24.44
CA ARG A 112 17.50 -15.95 -23.63
C ARG A 112 16.53 -14.81 -23.44
N VAL A 113 15.77 -14.42 -24.48
CA VAL A 113 14.74 -13.39 -24.38
C VAL A 113 13.65 -13.84 -23.41
N ASN A 114 13.14 -15.07 -23.55
CA ASN A 114 12.16 -15.64 -22.64
C ASN A 114 12.71 -15.75 -21.21
N PHE A 115 13.94 -16.22 -21.05
CA PHE A 115 14.62 -16.25 -19.76
C PHE A 115 14.65 -14.86 -19.12
N THR A 116 15.03 -13.83 -19.87
CA THR A 116 15.12 -12.45 -19.39
C THR A 116 13.76 -11.87 -19.01
N LYS A 117 12.72 -12.14 -19.81
CA LYS A 117 11.34 -11.79 -19.47
C LYS A 117 10.91 -12.43 -18.15
N ASN A 118 11.27 -13.70 -17.96
CA ASN A 118 10.90 -14.50 -16.81
C ASN A 118 11.75 -14.22 -15.56
N TYR A 119 12.94 -13.65 -15.70
CA TYR A 119 13.91 -13.57 -14.61
C TYR A 119 13.60 -12.44 -13.61
N GLN A 120 13.20 -12.81 -12.38
CA GLN A 120 13.23 -11.92 -11.20
C GLN A 120 14.23 -12.37 -10.12
N GLY A 121 15.09 -13.33 -10.47
CA GLY A 121 16.00 -13.99 -9.53
C GLY A 121 15.85 -15.51 -9.59
N PRO A 122 16.64 -16.24 -8.78
CA PRO A 122 16.59 -17.70 -8.78
C PRO A 122 15.19 -18.21 -8.40
N ARG A 123 14.56 -18.93 -9.34
CA ARG A 123 13.20 -19.53 -9.23
C ARG A 123 12.07 -18.51 -9.03
N ARG A 124 12.21 -17.28 -9.50
CA ARG A 124 11.18 -16.23 -9.38
C ARG A 124 10.76 -15.71 -10.73
N PHE A 125 9.46 -15.54 -10.92
CA PHE A 125 8.82 -15.09 -12.14
C PHE A 125 8.07 -13.79 -11.90
N LYS A 126 8.08 -12.87 -12.89
CA LYS A 126 7.27 -11.65 -12.87
C LYS A 126 5.78 -11.99 -12.79
N ASP A 127 5.02 -11.16 -12.09
CA ASP A 127 3.57 -11.36 -11.91
C ASP A 127 2.85 -11.31 -13.27
N ASP A 128 3.25 -10.38 -14.16
CA ASP A 128 2.73 -10.28 -15.53
C ASP A 128 2.88 -11.60 -16.32
N VAL A 129 4.03 -12.26 -16.18
CA VAL A 129 4.32 -13.54 -16.85
C VAL A 129 3.46 -14.66 -16.27
N ARG A 130 3.21 -14.65 -14.96
CA ARG A 130 2.32 -15.65 -14.32
C ARG A 130 0.90 -15.50 -14.84
N SER A 131 0.41 -14.26 -14.89
CA SER A 131 -0.91 -13.92 -15.43
C SER A 131 -1.02 -14.33 -16.91
N GLU A 132 0.01 -14.05 -17.72
CA GLU A 132 0.05 -14.47 -19.13
C GLU A 132 -0.08 -16.00 -19.28
N ILE A 133 0.66 -16.77 -18.48
CA ILE A 133 0.64 -18.24 -18.54
C ILE A 133 -0.72 -18.79 -18.13
N VAL A 134 -1.34 -18.24 -17.08
CA VAL A 134 -2.68 -18.64 -16.64
C VAL A 134 -3.71 -18.31 -17.73
N ASN A 135 -3.66 -17.11 -18.31
CA ASN A 135 -4.59 -16.70 -19.37
C ASN A 135 -4.48 -17.58 -20.61
N ARG A 136 -3.26 -17.89 -21.08
CA ARG A 136 -3.05 -18.82 -22.21
C ARG A 136 -3.61 -20.22 -21.94
N HIS A 137 -3.55 -20.68 -20.69
CA HIS A 137 -4.17 -21.95 -20.33
C HIS A 137 -5.70 -21.86 -20.37
N LEU A 138 -6.28 -20.76 -19.91
CA LEU A 138 -7.73 -20.51 -20.02
C LEU A 138 -8.20 -20.41 -21.47
N GLU A 139 -7.35 -19.92 -22.37
CA GLU A 139 -7.56 -19.92 -23.84
C GLU A 139 -7.47 -21.33 -24.46
N GLY A 140 -7.01 -22.33 -23.72
CA GLY A 140 -6.96 -23.73 -24.14
C GLY A 140 -5.56 -24.28 -24.49
N GLU A 141 -4.48 -23.52 -24.28
CA GLU A 141 -3.12 -24.06 -24.45
C GLU A 141 -2.86 -25.19 -23.42
N LYS A 142 -2.20 -26.27 -23.88
CA LYS A 142 -1.85 -27.41 -23.02
C LYS A 142 -0.75 -27.01 -22.03
N ILE A 143 -0.90 -27.45 -20.78
CA ILE A 143 0.09 -27.20 -19.71
C ILE A 143 1.47 -27.77 -20.05
N SER A 144 1.53 -28.90 -20.77
CA SER A 144 2.80 -29.48 -21.26
C SER A 144 3.59 -28.50 -22.11
N ASP A 145 2.88 -27.77 -22.98
CA ASP A 145 3.47 -26.94 -24.01
C ASP A 145 3.95 -25.64 -23.35
N LEU A 146 3.11 -25.05 -22.49
CA LEU A 146 3.46 -23.93 -21.62
C LEU A 146 4.68 -24.24 -20.73
N ALA A 147 4.71 -25.39 -20.08
CA ALA A 147 5.83 -25.83 -19.24
C ALA A 147 7.14 -25.90 -20.04
N SER A 148 7.09 -26.44 -21.26
CA SER A 148 8.27 -26.52 -22.14
C SER A 148 8.72 -25.14 -22.63
N LYS A 149 7.77 -24.28 -23.01
CA LYS A 149 8.00 -22.96 -23.61
C LYS A 149 8.65 -22.00 -22.63
N TYR A 150 8.11 -21.94 -21.40
CA TYR A 150 8.61 -21.05 -20.36
C TYR A 150 9.70 -21.69 -19.48
N SER A 151 10.00 -22.98 -19.67
CA SER A 151 10.92 -23.77 -18.83
C SER A 151 10.51 -23.79 -17.35
N ILE A 152 9.21 -24.05 -17.11
CA ILE A 152 8.58 -24.03 -15.78
C ILE A 152 8.06 -25.44 -15.47
N SER A 153 8.15 -25.88 -14.21
CA SER A 153 7.56 -27.16 -13.82
C SER A 153 6.03 -27.11 -13.94
N ARG A 154 5.42 -28.20 -14.42
CA ARG A 154 3.95 -28.32 -14.54
C ARG A 154 3.27 -28.04 -13.20
N ASP A 155 3.82 -28.54 -12.09
CA ASP A 155 3.31 -28.32 -10.73
C ASP A 155 3.23 -26.84 -10.35
N THR A 156 4.18 -26.02 -10.83
CA THR A 156 4.17 -24.58 -10.58
C THR A 156 3.04 -23.90 -11.34
N ILE A 157 2.79 -24.31 -12.59
CA ILE A 157 1.67 -23.81 -13.40
C ILE A 157 0.33 -24.22 -12.77
N TYR A 158 0.18 -25.49 -12.35
CA TYR A 158 -1.01 -25.95 -11.63
C TYR A 158 -1.27 -25.14 -10.37
N ARG A 159 -0.23 -24.86 -9.58
CA ARG A 159 -0.36 -24.01 -8.39
C ARG A 159 -0.81 -22.59 -8.71
N TRP A 160 -0.33 -22.00 -9.81
CA TRP A 160 -0.77 -20.67 -10.25
C TRP A 160 -2.24 -20.66 -10.69
N ILE A 161 -2.66 -21.66 -11.45
CA ILE A 161 -4.07 -21.82 -11.85
C ILE A 161 -4.96 -21.99 -10.61
N ASN A 162 -4.57 -22.83 -9.65
CA ASN A 162 -5.32 -23.02 -8.41
C ASN A 162 -5.41 -21.73 -7.58
N ASN A 163 -4.33 -20.96 -7.47
CA ASN A 163 -4.35 -19.67 -6.79
C ASN A 163 -5.31 -18.69 -7.49
N HIS A 164 -5.24 -18.60 -8.83
CA HIS A 164 -6.12 -17.76 -9.64
C HIS A 164 -7.60 -18.14 -9.43
N ASN A 165 -7.93 -19.43 -9.50
CA ASN A 165 -9.31 -19.92 -9.29
C ASN A 165 -9.81 -19.69 -7.86
N SER A 166 -8.91 -19.67 -6.87
CA SER A 166 -9.24 -19.38 -5.47
C SER A 166 -9.34 -17.88 -5.18
N GLY A 167 -9.13 -16.99 -6.17
CA GLY A 167 -9.06 -15.54 -5.97
C GLY A 167 -7.82 -15.07 -5.21
N VAL A 168 -6.84 -15.96 -4.97
CA VAL A 168 -5.57 -15.61 -4.34
C VAL A 168 -4.67 -15.01 -5.42
N GLY A 169 -4.25 -13.76 -5.24
CA GLY A 169 -3.38 -13.07 -6.18
C GLY A 169 -2.15 -13.89 -6.58
N LEU A 170 -1.72 -13.74 -7.85
CA LEU A 170 -0.58 -14.47 -8.43
C LEU A 170 0.80 -13.97 -7.93
N SER A 171 0.80 -12.87 -7.18
CA SER A 171 1.99 -12.27 -6.58
C SER A 171 2.69 -13.20 -5.61
N ASP A 172 4.02 -13.12 -5.54
CA ASP A 172 4.78 -13.87 -4.54
C ASP A 172 4.35 -13.49 -3.11
N LYS A 173 3.97 -14.49 -2.31
CA LYS A 173 3.74 -14.33 -0.86
C LYS A 173 4.99 -13.91 -0.08
N TYR A 174 6.17 -13.99 -0.72
CA TYR A 174 7.42 -13.66 -0.05
C TYR A 174 7.62 -12.16 0.04
N VAL A 175 7.32 -11.63 1.22
CA VAL A 175 7.51 -10.23 1.54
C VAL A 175 8.99 -9.94 1.84
N LYS A 176 9.51 -8.79 1.41
CA LYS A 176 10.92 -8.38 1.60
C LYS A 176 11.03 -7.05 2.33
N GLY A 177 12.21 -6.79 2.87
CA GLY A 177 12.56 -5.49 3.44
C GLY A 177 11.78 -5.22 4.72
N GLU A 178 11.20 -4.04 4.82
CA GLU A 178 10.45 -3.55 5.98
C GLU A 178 9.16 -4.34 6.21
N ASN A 179 8.53 -4.83 5.14
CA ASN A 179 7.29 -5.58 5.24
C ASN A 179 7.51 -7.05 5.66
N HIS A 180 8.76 -7.51 5.78
CA HIS A 180 9.05 -8.87 6.23
C HIS A 180 8.65 -9.04 7.71
N PRO A 181 7.99 -10.14 8.13
CA PRO A 181 7.49 -10.29 9.50
C PRO A 181 8.58 -10.30 10.58
N LYS A 182 9.84 -10.57 10.19
CA LYS A 182 11.03 -10.48 11.06
C LYS A 182 11.83 -9.19 10.84
N ALA A 183 11.27 -8.20 10.15
CA ALA A 183 11.94 -6.92 9.96
C ALA A 183 12.00 -6.19 11.30
N ILE A 184 13.22 -5.82 11.70
CA ILE A 184 13.47 -5.12 12.96
C ILE A 184 13.23 -3.61 12.81
N TYR A 185 13.39 -3.08 11.59
CA TYR A 185 13.32 -1.65 11.30
C TYR A 185 11.98 -0.98 11.64
N PRO A 186 10.81 -1.53 11.24
CA PRO A 186 9.53 -0.84 11.46
C PRO A 186 9.21 -0.64 12.95
N SER A 187 9.65 -1.55 13.81
CA SER A 187 9.42 -1.44 15.26
C SER A 187 10.43 -0.52 15.94
N LEU A 188 11.69 -0.50 15.50
CA LEU A 188 12.75 0.30 16.12
C LEU A 188 12.81 1.74 15.62
N GLU A 189 12.38 2.01 14.39
CA GLU A 189 12.40 3.35 13.80
C GLU A 189 11.75 4.43 14.68
N PRO A 190 10.51 4.26 15.21
CA PRO A 190 9.91 5.27 16.08
C PRO A 190 10.67 5.47 17.39
N GLU A 191 11.18 4.38 18.00
CA GLU A 191 11.95 4.42 19.25
C GLU A 191 13.26 5.21 19.06
N VAL A 192 13.97 4.93 17.95
CA VAL A 192 15.20 5.65 17.61
C VAL A 192 14.94 7.13 17.34
N LEU A 193 13.87 7.46 16.60
CA LEU A 193 13.50 8.85 16.33
C LEU A 193 13.10 9.60 17.60
N GLN A 194 12.46 8.92 18.57
CA GLN A 194 12.13 9.49 19.87
C GLN A 194 13.38 9.78 20.72
N ILE A 195 14.37 8.88 20.73
CA ILE A 195 15.65 9.09 21.42
C ILE A 195 16.41 10.25 20.77
N VAL A 196 16.41 10.34 19.44
CA VAL A 196 17.05 11.45 18.71
C VAL A 196 16.36 12.79 19.00
N GLY A 197 15.01 12.80 19.09
CA GLY A 197 14.25 13.99 19.46
C GLY A 197 14.54 14.46 20.89
N SER A 198 14.63 13.52 21.83
CA SER A 198 14.95 13.83 23.24
C SER A 198 16.41 14.25 23.42
N ASN A 199 17.35 13.58 22.75
CA ASN A 199 18.79 13.69 22.96
C ASN A 199 19.56 13.78 21.62
N PRO A 200 19.51 14.91 20.90
CA PRO A 200 20.09 15.01 19.55
C PRO A 200 21.62 14.88 19.49
N GLY A 201 22.30 15.11 20.62
CA GLY A 201 23.75 15.00 20.75
C GLY A 201 24.31 13.57 20.82
N LEU A 202 23.46 12.54 20.97
CA LEU A 202 23.93 11.17 21.08
C LEU A 202 24.56 10.67 19.78
N SER A 203 25.60 9.84 19.92
CA SER A 203 26.23 9.13 18.81
C SER A 203 25.46 7.85 18.48
N ALA A 204 25.59 7.36 17.24
CA ALA A 204 24.94 6.12 16.82
C ALA A 204 25.30 4.91 17.71
N HIS A 205 26.49 4.90 18.33
CA HIS A 205 26.91 3.84 19.26
C HIS A 205 26.16 3.89 20.58
N LEU A 206 25.89 5.09 21.11
CA LEU A 206 25.15 5.26 22.36
C LEU A 206 23.67 4.91 22.17
N ILE A 207 23.08 5.37 21.07
CA ILE A 207 21.71 5.02 20.69
C ILE A 207 21.57 3.50 20.51
N ALA A 208 22.56 2.85 19.86
CA ALA A 208 22.57 1.40 19.68
C ALA A 208 22.63 0.63 21.01
N LYS A 209 23.33 1.18 22.01
CA LYS A 209 23.41 0.58 23.36
C LYS A 209 22.08 0.72 24.11
N GLU A 210 21.41 1.86 23.97
CA GLU A 210 20.12 2.14 24.61
C GLU A 210 19.00 1.26 24.04
N VAL A 211 18.94 1.10 22.71
CA VAL A 211 17.94 0.28 22.00
C VAL A 211 18.37 -1.20 21.90
N ASN A 212 19.55 -1.56 22.41
CA ASN A 212 20.13 -2.90 22.34
C ASN A 212 20.13 -3.50 20.92
N CYS A 213 20.63 -2.74 19.94
CA CYS A 213 20.69 -3.16 18.55
C CYS A 213 22.07 -2.91 17.92
N SER A 214 22.28 -3.36 16.68
CA SER A 214 23.56 -3.15 16.00
C SER A 214 23.73 -1.69 15.59
N VAL A 215 24.95 -1.16 15.73
CA VAL A 215 25.29 0.22 15.32
C VAL A 215 24.95 0.47 13.85
N TRP A 216 25.13 -0.53 12.99
CA TRP A 216 24.79 -0.44 11.57
C TRP A 216 23.28 -0.29 11.33
N THR A 217 22.45 -0.91 12.16
CA THR A 217 20.98 -0.76 12.11
C THR A 217 20.59 0.69 12.41
N ILE A 218 21.14 1.26 13.48
CA ILE A 218 20.92 2.66 13.86
C ILE A 218 21.40 3.60 12.75
N TRP A 219 22.62 3.39 12.26
CA TRP A 219 23.17 4.19 11.17
C TRP A 219 22.24 4.19 9.94
N LYS A 220 21.69 3.04 9.57
CA LYS A 220 20.75 2.94 8.44
C LYS A 220 19.42 3.65 8.68
N ILE A 221 18.90 3.63 9.91
CA ILE A 221 17.68 4.35 10.30
C ILE A 221 17.93 5.87 10.25
N LEU A 222 19.07 6.32 10.76
CA LEU A 222 19.47 7.73 10.71
C LEU A 222 19.70 8.19 9.26
N ASP A 223 20.36 7.39 8.44
CA ASP A 223 20.61 7.67 7.02
C ASP A 223 19.31 7.82 6.24
N LYS A 224 18.36 6.89 6.43
CA LYS A 224 17.01 6.93 5.82
C LYS A 224 16.26 8.24 6.14
N ASN A 225 16.44 8.77 7.35
CA ASN A 225 15.77 9.98 7.82
C ASN A 225 16.64 11.25 7.65
N ASN A 226 17.82 11.16 7.02
CA ASN A 226 18.78 12.26 6.88
C ASN A 226 19.24 12.85 8.24
N LEU A 227 19.42 11.99 9.26
CA LEU A 227 19.81 12.33 10.64
C LEU A 227 21.22 11.83 11.02
N ASN A 228 22.09 11.63 10.03
CA ASN A 228 23.45 11.12 10.25
C ASN A 228 24.32 12.13 11.00
N LEU A 229 24.24 13.41 10.65
CA LEU A 229 25.01 14.48 11.26
C LEU A 229 24.35 14.96 12.56
N ALA A 230 25.17 15.37 13.54
CA ALA A 230 24.66 15.91 14.81
C ALA A 230 23.82 17.19 14.60
N SER A 231 24.20 18.05 13.64
CA SER A 231 23.44 19.24 13.28
C SER A 231 22.04 18.93 12.74
N GLN A 232 21.90 17.86 11.94
CA GLN A 232 20.62 17.39 11.42
C GLN A 232 19.71 16.89 12.55
N ARG A 233 20.27 16.18 13.54
CA ARG A 233 19.53 15.72 14.72
C ARG A 233 19.03 16.90 15.58
N ILE A 234 19.85 17.93 15.75
CA ILE A 234 19.45 19.15 16.48
C ILE A 234 18.33 19.88 15.73
N ALA A 235 18.45 20.03 14.40
CA ALA A 235 17.39 20.64 13.58
C ALA A 235 16.07 19.86 13.71
N TYR A 236 16.12 18.54 13.62
CA TYR A 236 14.96 17.66 13.78
C TYR A 236 14.32 17.78 15.17
N ALA A 237 15.12 17.81 16.24
CA ALA A 237 14.61 18.02 17.60
C ALA A 237 13.91 19.40 17.74
N ASN A 238 14.49 20.46 17.16
CA ASN A 238 13.90 21.80 17.18
C ASN A 238 12.57 21.86 16.40
N GLU A 239 12.48 21.18 15.25
CA GLU A 239 11.25 21.06 14.47
C GLU A 239 10.15 20.33 15.25
N LEU A 240 10.49 19.27 15.97
CA LEU A 240 9.56 18.55 16.84
C LEU A 240 9.02 19.46 17.96
N SER A 241 9.90 20.20 18.65
CA SER A 241 9.47 21.16 19.68
C SER A 241 8.57 22.26 19.12
N THR A 242 8.88 22.76 17.92
CA THR A 242 8.05 23.78 17.24
C THR A 242 6.68 23.23 16.87
N ARG A 243 6.60 21.97 16.46
CA ARG A 243 5.33 21.29 16.13
C ARG A 243 4.46 21.10 17.38
N GLU A 244 5.05 20.71 18.51
CA GLU A 244 4.32 20.55 19.78
C GLU A 244 3.79 21.88 20.31
N GLN A 245 4.57 22.96 20.23
CA GLN A 245 4.13 24.30 20.62
C GLN A 245 2.92 24.78 19.79
N LYS A 246 2.91 24.50 18.48
CA LYS A 246 1.79 24.86 17.60
C LYS A 246 0.48 24.11 17.92
N VAL A 247 0.54 22.94 18.55
CA VAL A 247 -0.65 22.17 18.98
C VAL A 247 -1.25 22.72 20.27
N ILE A 248 -0.44 23.34 21.12
CA ILE A 248 -0.89 23.89 22.42
C ILE A 248 -1.51 25.30 22.25
N GLU A 249 -1.17 26.02 21.18
CA GLU A 249 -1.64 27.39 20.94
C GLU A 249 -3.02 27.53 20.29
N SER A 250 -3.77 26.45 20.01
CA SER A 250 -5.20 26.61 19.70
C SER A 250 -5.97 26.82 21.00
N LYS A 251 -5.99 28.04 21.52
CA LYS A 251 -6.99 28.43 22.52
C LYS A 251 -8.36 28.06 21.94
N ALA A 252 -9.27 27.51 22.76
CA ALA A 252 -10.61 27.12 22.29
C ALA A 252 -11.38 28.27 21.59
N SER A 253 -11.00 29.53 21.87
CA SER A 253 -11.48 30.71 21.15
C SER A 253 -11.09 30.73 19.67
N ASP A 254 -9.92 30.22 19.32
CA ASP A 254 -9.38 30.22 17.96
C ASP A 254 -9.98 29.09 17.13
N THR A 255 -10.41 27.98 17.74
CA THR A 255 -11.14 26.91 17.05
C THR A 255 -12.54 27.36 16.63
N VAL A 256 -13.24 28.14 17.48
CA VAL A 256 -14.55 28.70 17.12
C VAL A 256 -14.41 29.76 16.02
N ARG A 257 -13.33 30.55 16.06
CA ARG A 257 -13.05 31.58 15.05
C ARG A 257 -12.60 30.98 13.72
N SER A 258 -11.76 29.96 13.72
CA SER A 258 -11.32 29.27 12.50
C SER A 258 -12.44 28.48 11.85
N VAL A 259 -13.37 27.92 12.62
CA VAL A 259 -14.60 27.30 12.08
C VAL A 259 -15.48 28.39 11.46
N PHE A 260 -15.68 29.54 12.11
CA PHE A 260 -16.41 30.65 11.49
C PHE A 260 -15.74 31.17 10.21
N ASP A 261 -14.42 31.33 10.18
CA ASP A 261 -13.67 31.80 9.02
C ASP A 261 -13.62 30.77 7.88
N SER A 262 -13.62 29.47 8.20
CA SER A 262 -13.69 28.39 7.18
C SER A 262 -15.11 28.12 6.68
N PHE A 263 -16.14 28.56 7.42
CA PHE A 263 -17.54 28.57 6.96
C PHE A 263 -17.91 29.81 6.15
N VAL A 264 -17.00 30.77 5.96
CA VAL A 264 -17.15 31.79 4.91
C VAL A 264 -16.40 31.26 3.68
N PRO A 265 -17.07 30.58 2.73
CA PRO A 265 -16.43 30.33 1.44
C PRO A 265 -15.97 31.68 0.88
N ASN A 266 -14.81 31.67 0.24
CA ASN A 266 -14.05 32.82 -0.29
C ASN A 266 -14.82 33.58 -1.39
N VAL A 267 -16.01 34.06 -1.05
CA VAL A 267 -16.91 34.89 -1.83
C VAL A 267 -16.72 36.30 -1.28
N ALA A 268 -16.57 37.27 -2.18
CA ALA A 268 -16.39 38.68 -1.88
C ALA A 268 -17.25 39.15 -0.69
N PRO A 269 -16.75 40.09 0.14
CA PRO A 269 -17.42 40.49 1.37
C PRO A 269 -18.80 41.07 1.05
N ALA A 270 -19.81 40.23 1.08
CA ALA A 270 -21.20 40.66 1.05
C ALA A 270 -21.46 41.36 2.39
N PRO A 271 -22.10 42.54 2.38
CA PRO A 271 -22.41 43.25 3.61
C PRO A 271 -23.26 42.36 4.52
N PRO A 272 -23.00 42.34 5.84
CA PRO A 272 -23.73 41.49 6.77
C PRO A 272 -25.23 41.80 6.67
N PRO A 273 -26.11 40.78 6.63
CA PRO A 273 -27.55 40.97 6.52
C PRO A 273 -28.02 41.85 7.68
N SER A 274 -28.40 43.07 7.37
CA SER A 274 -28.83 44.03 8.37
C SER A 274 -30.18 43.57 8.94
N LYS A 275 -30.17 43.15 10.20
CA LYS A 275 -31.34 42.81 11.04
C LYS A 275 -31.86 41.37 10.89
N PHE A 276 -31.06 40.40 11.33
CA PHE A 276 -31.62 39.16 11.88
C PHE A 276 -32.54 39.52 13.06
N ASN A 277 -33.84 39.33 12.90
CA ASN A 277 -34.82 39.58 13.95
C ASN A 277 -34.67 38.51 15.06
N PHE A 278 -33.90 38.83 16.11
CA PHE A 278 -33.70 38.01 17.31
C PHE A 278 -34.99 37.58 18.03
N LYS A 279 -36.15 38.12 17.63
CA LYS A 279 -37.47 37.66 18.09
C LYS A 279 -37.73 36.19 17.73
N LEU A 280 -37.27 35.73 16.58
CA LEU A 280 -37.48 34.34 16.14
C LEU A 280 -36.66 33.36 17.00
N LEU A 281 -35.41 33.71 17.30
CA LEU A 281 -34.53 32.90 18.16
C LEU A 281 -35.09 32.77 19.58
N ARG A 282 -35.72 33.83 20.11
CA ARG A 282 -36.37 33.79 21.43
C ARG A 282 -37.52 32.79 21.47
N PHE A 283 -38.33 32.67 20.41
CA PHE A 283 -39.36 31.63 20.34
C PHE A 283 -38.76 30.22 20.40
N PHE A 284 -37.67 29.97 19.69
CA PHE A 284 -37.04 28.63 19.67
C PHE A 284 -36.35 28.23 20.97
N VAL A 285 -35.88 29.19 21.77
CA VAL A 285 -35.28 28.90 23.08
C VAL A 285 -36.35 28.81 24.18
N ILE A 286 -37.40 29.64 24.14
CA ILE A 286 -38.42 29.70 25.20
C ILE A 286 -39.45 28.57 25.05
N PHE A 287 -39.80 28.19 23.81
CA PHE A 287 -40.79 27.14 23.54
C PHE A 287 -40.46 25.76 24.15
N PRO A 288 -39.24 25.20 24.06
CA PRO A 288 -38.91 23.91 24.69
C PRO A 288 -39.02 23.96 26.22
N ILE A 289 -38.63 25.09 26.83
CA ILE A 289 -38.72 25.28 28.29
C ILE A 289 -40.18 25.33 28.73
N PHE A 290 -41.03 26.00 27.96
CA PHE A 290 -42.46 26.10 28.23
C PHE A 290 -43.18 24.76 28.07
N VAL A 291 -42.88 24.01 27.00
CA VAL A 291 -43.41 22.65 26.79
C VAL A 291 -42.96 21.73 27.91
N PHE A 292 -41.68 21.79 28.31
CA PHE A 292 -41.16 21.01 29.43
C PHE A 292 -41.90 21.32 30.74
N LEU A 293 -42.11 22.60 31.07
CA LEU A 293 -42.85 23.00 32.27
C LEU A 293 -44.32 22.53 32.25
N ILE A 294 -45.01 22.62 31.10
CA ILE A 294 -46.38 22.11 30.95
C ILE A 294 -46.41 20.60 31.14
N THR A 295 -45.50 19.86 30.51
CA THR A 295 -45.44 18.40 30.67
C THR A 295 -45.15 18.01 32.11
N TYR A 296 -44.22 18.70 32.78
CA TYR A 296 -43.89 18.47 34.18
C TYR A 296 -45.09 18.77 35.11
N ALA A 297 -45.78 19.88 34.90
CA ALA A 297 -46.99 20.22 35.66
C ALA A 297 -48.12 19.20 35.43
N SER A 298 -48.30 18.72 34.19
CA SER A 298 -49.31 17.70 33.87
C SER A 298 -49.03 16.35 34.54
N MET A 299 -47.76 15.98 34.70
CA MET A 299 -47.38 14.76 35.43
C MET A 299 -47.66 14.86 36.93
N TYR A 300 -47.64 16.06 37.50
CA TYR A 300 -47.95 16.27 38.93
C TYR A 300 -49.45 16.18 39.22
N TRP A 301 -50.30 16.39 38.21
CA TRP A 301 -51.76 16.44 38.38
C TRP A 301 -52.46 15.11 38.11
N ILE A 302 -51.83 14.20 37.35
CA ILE A 302 -52.41 12.90 36.99
C ILE A 302 -52.07 11.86 38.08
N SER A 303 -53.11 11.27 38.70
CA SER A 303 -52.97 10.30 39.80
C SER A 303 -52.43 8.93 39.36
N THR A 304 -51.87 8.22 40.35
CA THR A 304 -50.86 7.15 40.29
C THR A 304 -51.20 5.84 39.56
N ILE A 305 -52.31 5.74 38.82
CA ILE A 305 -52.78 4.46 38.23
C ILE A 305 -52.73 4.44 36.68
N THR A 306 -52.43 5.57 36.01
CA THR A 306 -52.21 5.62 34.54
C THR A 306 -50.75 5.95 34.15
N SER A 307 -49.81 5.64 35.04
CA SER A 307 -48.47 6.25 35.06
C SER A 307 -47.52 5.77 33.96
N ILE A 308 -47.61 4.50 33.53
CA ILE A 308 -46.62 3.95 32.58
C ILE A 308 -46.80 4.50 31.16
N GLY A 309 -48.04 4.62 30.69
CA GLY A 309 -48.33 5.19 29.37
C GLY A 309 -47.93 6.66 29.29
N ALA A 310 -48.15 7.42 30.36
CA ALA A 310 -47.74 8.82 30.45
C ALA A 310 -46.21 8.97 30.40
N ILE A 311 -45.45 8.11 31.07
CA ILE A 311 -43.98 8.13 31.04
C ILE A 311 -43.46 7.82 29.63
N PHE A 312 -44.01 6.83 28.94
CA PHE A 312 -43.60 6.53 27.56
C PHE A 312 -43.93 7.68 26.60
N ALA A 313 -45.10 8.32 26.76
CA ALA A 313 -45.49 9.47 25.96
C ALA A 313 -44.57 10.68 26.18
N THR A 314 -44.18 10.96 27.43
CA THR A 314 -43.26 12.08 27.72
C THR A 314 -41.87 11.82 27.17
N VAL A 315 -41.34 10.59 27.31
CA VAL A 315 -40.04 10.23 26.73
C VAL A 315 -40.05 10.33 25.20
N ALA A 316 -41.11 9.84 24.54
CA ALA A 316 -41.25 9.93 23.10
C ALA A 316 -41.34 11.40 22.63
N LEU A 317 -42.08 12.25 23.35
CA LEU A 317 -42.22 13.66 23.03
C LEU A 317 -40.90 14.42 23.22
N VAL A 318 -40.16 14.16 24.29
CA VAL A 318 -38.84 14.76 24.52
C VAL A 318 -37.86 14.34 23.42
N MET A 319 -37.78 13.04 23.10
CA MET A 319 -36.91 12.54 22.02
C MET A 319 -37.30 13.11 20.65
N GLY A 320 -38.59 13.17 20.34
CA GLY A 320 -39.10 13.79 19.12
C GLY A 320 -38.74 15.28 19.03
N MET A 321 -38.79 16.00 20.15
CA MET A 321 -38.44 17.42 20.19
C MET A 321 -36.95 17.66 19.96
N PHE A 322 -36.08 16.80 20.50
CA PHE A 322 -34.64 16.84 20.20
C PHE A 322 -34.37 16.60 18.71
N PHE A 323 -35.01 15.58 18.11
CA PHE A 323 -34.84 15.29 16.70
C PHE A 323 -35.38 16.42 15.80
N PHE A 324 -36.53 16.99 16.14
CA PHE A 324 -37.09 18.14 15.45
C PHE A 324 -36.13 19.34 15.49
N MET A 325 -35.60 19.68 16.66
CA MET A 325 -34.67 20.79 16.82
C MET A 325 -33.35 20.57 16.07
N TYR A 326 -32.88 19.32 16.01
CA TYR A 326 -31.74 18.95 15.18
C TYR A 326 -32.04 19.15 13.68
N SER A 327 -33.19 18.66 13.21
CA SER A 327 -33.60 18.80 11.81
C SER A 327 -33.85 20.26 11.40
N LEU A 328 -34.31 21.09 12.35
CA LEU A 328 -34.61 22.50 12.11
C LEU A 328 -33.37 23.25 11.62
N LYS A 329 -32.17 22.92 12.12
CA LYS A 329 -30.91 23.48 11.63
C LYS A 329 -30.78 23.32 10.11
N TYR A 330 -31.11 22.14 9.59
CA TYR A 330 -31.03 21.83 8.16
C TYR A 330 -32.11 22.54 7.37
N TYR A 331 -33.35 22.60 7.88
CA TYR A 331 -34.43 23.33 7.21
C TYR A 331 -34.16 24.84 7.15
N LEU A 332 -33.58 25.41 8.21
CA LEU A 332 -33.26 26.84 8.27
C LEU A 332 -32.10 27.18 7.34
N SER A 333 -31.07 26.32 7.27
CA SER A 333 -30.00 26.49 6.27
C SER A 333 -30.52 26.40 4.85
N LEU A 334 -31.42 25.46 4.56
CA LEU A 334 -32.00 25.28 3.24
C LEU A 334 -32.90 26.46 2.87
N ALA A 335 -33.67 26.99 3.82
CA ALA A 335 -34.48 28.19 3.64
C ALA A 335 -33.63 29.45 3.41
N ILE A 336 -32.50 29.62 4.12
CA ILE A 336 -31.57 30.74 3.89
C ILE A 336 -30.94 30.62 2.51
N VAL A 337 -30.47 29.43 2.13
CA VAL A 337 -29.86 29.17 0.82
C VAL A 337 -30.87 29.49 -0.29
N LEU A 338 -32.11 28.99 -0.19
CA LEU A 338 -33.18 29.30 -1.14
C LEU A 338 -33.56 30.78 -1.16
N SER A 339 -33.57 31.45 0.01
CA SER A 339 -33.88 32.88 0.11
C SER A 339 -32.83 33.75 -0.59
N ASN A 340 -31.55 33.41 -0.46
CA ASN A 340 -30.46 34.17 -1.07
C ASN A 340 -30.36 33.93 -2.58
N LEU A 341 -30.81 32.78 -3.06
CA LEU A 341 -30.85 32.45 -4.49
C LEU A 341 -31.90 33.27 -5.27
N GLN A 342 -32.81 33.97 -4.59
CA GLN A 342 -33.93 34.67 -5.24
C GLN A 342 -33.74 36.20 -5.34
N GLU A 343 -32.70 36.78 -4.71
CA GLU A 343 -32.47 38.23 -4.70
C GLU A 343 -31.80 38.78 -5.97
N ASP A 344 -31.16 37.95 -6.79
CA ASP A 344 -30.43 38.40 -7.99
C ASP A 344 -31.32 38.61 -9.25
N GLY A 345 -32.64 38.40 -9.13
CA GLY A 345 -33.64 38.69 -10.17
C GLY A 345 -34.46 39.95 -9.83
N ILE A 346 -34.07 41.10 -10.37
CA ILE A 346 -34.68 42.41 -10.11
C ILE A 346 -36.17 42.46 -10.49
N VAL A 347 -37.08 42.44 -9.49
CA VAL A 347 -38.21 43.39 -9.34
C VAL A 347 -38.51 43.52 -7.85
N LYS A 348 -38.48 44.75 -7.33
CA LYS A 348 -38.96 45.12 -5.99
C LYS A 348 -40.42 44.71 -5.81
N ARG A 349 -40.67 43.50 -5.30
CA ARG A 349 -41.96 43.08 -4.73
C ARG A 349 -41.67 42.58 -3.33
N GLY A 350 -41.63 43.53 -2.39
CA GLY A 350 -41.36 43.26 -0.99
C GLY A 350 -42.44 42.35 -0.42
N LYS A 351 -42.07 41.11 -0.12
CA LYS A 351 -42.63 40.25 0.93
C LYS A 351 -41.79 38.97 0.97
N ASN A 352 -41.13 38.77 2.09
CA ASN A 352 -40.17 37.70 2.31
C ASN A 352 -40.89 36.34 2.20
N LEU A 353 -40.21 35.34 1.65
CA LEU A 353 -40.69 33.95 1.52
C LEU A 353 -41.18 33.37 2.88
N ILE A 354 -40.58 33.87 3.97
CA ILE A 354 -40.94 33.56 5.35
C ILE A 354 -42.38 33.98 5.69
N ASP A 355 -42.87 35.13 5.18
CA ASP A 355 -44.25 35.59 5.40
C ASP A 355 -45.28 34.76 4.62
N TRP A 356 -44.90 34.19 3.48
CA TRP A 356 -45.75 33.29 2.69
C TRP A 356 -45.89 31.91 3.36
N VAL A 357 -44.79 31.35 3.86
CA VAL A 357 -44.80 30.07 4.60
C VAL A 357 -45.54 30.19 5.94
N LEU A 358 -45.54 31.38 6.56
CA LEU A 358 -46.23 31.64 7.84
C LEU A 358 -47.71 32.02 7.72
N GLY A 359 -48.30 32.00 6.51
CA GLY A 359 -49.75 32.02 6.33
C GLY A 359 -50.45 33.36 6.58
N ASN A 360 -49.74 34.51 6.48
CA ASN A 360 -50.38 35.82 6.54
C ASN A 360 -50.79 36.29 5.13
N ASN A 361 -51.96 35.86 4.68
CA ASN A 361 -52.51 36.26 3.38
C ASN A 361 -53.16 37.64 3.41
N SER A 362 -52.81 38.46 2.41
CA SER A 362 -53.72 39.46 1.81
C SER A 362 -53.46 39.49 0.31
N ASP A 363 -54.57 39.44 -0.41
CA ASP A 363 -54.70 39.10 -1.83
C ASP A 363 -53.91 40.00 -2.79
N ILE A 364 -53.45 39.40 -3.90
CA ILE A 364 -53.87 39.76 -5.28
C ILE A 364 -53.06 38.87 -6.24
N VAL A 365 -53.82 38.00 -6.90
CA VAL A 365 -53.43 37.13 -8.01
C VAL A 365 -53.02 37.98 -9.21
N ASN A 366 -51.89 37.64 -9.85
CA ASN A 366 -51.84 37.74 -11.31
C ASN A 366 -50.91 36.67 -11.89
N ASN A 367 -51.48 35.88 -12.80
CA ASN A 367 -50.91 34.68 -13.40
C ASN A 367 -49.92 35.05 -14.51
N ASN A 368 -48.65 34.69 -14.32
CA ASN A 368 -47.75 34.12 -15.33
C ASN A 368 -46.34 34.07 -14.72
N SER A 369 -45.98 32.93 -14.12
CA SER A 369 -44.57 32.62 -13.87
C SER A 369 -44.30 31.20 -14.35
N LYS A 370 -43.44 31.11 -15.38
CA LYS A 370 -42.68 29.89 -15.68
C LYS A 370 -41.93 29.50 -14.42
N PHE A 371 -42.00 28.22 -14.06
CA PHE A 371 -41.13 27.64 -13.05
C PHE A 371 -39.66 27.90 -13.45
N ILE A 372 -38.98 28.72 -12.66
CA ILE A 372 -37.54 28.96 -12.76
C ILE A 372 -36.88 27.73 -12.11
N GLY A 373 -36.31 26.86 -12.95
CA GLY A 373 -35.48 25.75 -12.52
C GLY A 373 -34.11 26.23 -12.02
N LEU A 374 -33.40 25.33 -11.34
CA LEU A 374 -32.07 25.53 -10.72
C LEU A 374 -30.92 25.69 -11.74
N GLU A 375 -31.17 26.21 -12.93
CA GLU A 375 -30.09 26.49 -13.88
C GLU A 375 -29.55 27.90 -13.62
N PRO A 376 -28.28 28.02 -13.18
CA PRO A 376 -27.66 29.33 -13.06
C PRO A 376 -27.55 29.94 -14.46
N ASN A 377 -28.13 31.12 -14.65
CA ASN A 377 -27.99 31.86 -15.89
C ASN A 377 -26.55 32.39 -16.01
N ILE A 378 -25.77 31.81 -16.91
CA ILE A 378 -24.33 32.05 -17.09
C ILE A 378 -24.05 33.12 -18.16
N ASP A 379 -25.09 33.68 -18.78
CA ASP A 379 -24.97 34.51 -19.99
C ASP A 379 -24.22 35.84 -19.77
N ASN A 380 -24.03 36.25 -18.52
CA ASN A 380 -23.36 37.51 -18.17
C ASN A 380 -21.90 37.35 -17.69
N ILE A 381 -21.33 36.13 -17.69
CA ILE A 381 -19.94 35.91 -17.22
C ILE A 381 -18.98 35.91 -18.41
N ILE A 382 -18.39 37.07 -18.72
CA ILE A 382 -17.33 37.19 -19.72
C ILE A 382 -15.98 36.85 -19.06
N LEU A 383 -15.47 35.65 -19.32
CA LEU A 383 -14.16 35.19 -18.81
C LEU A 383 -13.02 35.88 -19.58
N LYS A 384 -12.21 36.71 -18.90
CA LYS A 384 -11.07 37.41 -19.52
C LYS A 384 -9.84 36.52 -19.76
N ASN A 385 -9.73 35.41 -19.03
CA ASN A 385 -8.64 34.44 -19.17
C ASN A 385 -9.25 33.03 -19.14
N HIS A 386 -8.98 32.24 -20.18
CA HIS A 386 -9.35 30.83 -20.20
C HIS A 386 -8.28 30.02 -19.45
N PRO A 387 -8.63 29.29 -18.38
CA PRO A 387 -7.65 28.46 -17.68
C PRO A 387 -7.21 27.30 -18.58
N PHE A 388 -5.91 27.06 -18.63
CA PHE A 388 -5.36 25.88 -19.30
C PHE A 388 -5.65 24.64 -18.45
N VAL A 389 -6.52 23.75 -18.94
CA VAL A 389 -6.86 22.49 -18.27
C VAL A 389 -6.26 21.33 -19.04
N SER A 390 -5.32 20.62 -18.43
CA SER A 390 -4.78 19.37 -18.96
C SER A 390 -5.50 18.17 -18.35
N VAL A 391 -6.28 17.45 -19.15
CA VAL A 391 -6.98 16.23 -18.73
C VAL A 391 -6.18 15.01 -19.18
N HIS A 392 -5.66 14.23 -18.23
CA HIS A 392 -4.96 12.98 -18.51
C HIS A 392 -5.95 11.82 -18.39
N VAL A 393 -6.31 11.22 -19.52
CA VAL A 393 -7.19 10.03 -19.56
C VAL A 393 -6.36 8.80 -19.91
N ALA A 394 -6.44 7.76 -19.07
CA ALA A 394 -5.84 6.46 -19.38
C ALA A 394 -6.65 5.77 -20.48
N LEU A 395 -6.03 5.50 -21.63
CA LEU A 395 -6.67 4.84 -22.76
C LEU A 395 -6.40 3.33 -22.71
N PHE A 396 -7.47 2.54 -22.80
CA PHE A 396 -7.36 1.16 -23.26
C PHE A 396 -7.29 1.17 -24.78
N ASN A 397 -6.46 0.30 -25.37
CA ASN A 397 -6.03 0.33 -26.78
C ASN A 397 -7.14 -0.09 -27.77
N GLU A 398 -8.32 0.53 -27.67
CA GLU A 398 -9.44 0.34 -28.57
C GLU A 398 -9.66 1.60 -29.42
N ARG A 399 -9.45 1.47 -30.73
CA ARG A 399 -9.51 2.58 -31.69
C ARG A 399 -10.80 3.39 -31.63
N ASN A 400 -11.94 2.71 -31.42
CA ASN A 400 -13.26 3.35 -31.39
C ASN A 400 -13.49 4.21 -30.14
N VAL A 401 -12.79 3.93 -29.03
CA VAL A 401 -12.88 4.71 -27.79
C VAL A 401 -12.07 5.99 -27.92
N VAL A 402 -10.88 5.90 -28.53
CA VAL A 402 -10.02 7.06 -28.80
C VAL A 402 -10.71 8.05 -29.73
N ASP A 403 -11.32 7.58 -30.83
CA ASP A 403 -12.02 8.48 -31.78
C ASP A 403 -13.20 9.21 -31.14
N ARG A 404 -13.98 8.54 -30.27
CA ARG A 404 -15.08 9.19 -29.55
C ARG A 404 -14.59 10.21 -28.54
N LEU A 405 -13.49 9.91 -27.85
CA LEU A 405 -12.91 10.81 -26.86
C LEU A 405 -12.35 12.05 -27.52
N VAL A 406 -11.60 11.90 -28.62
CA VAL A 406 -11.10 13.03 -29.41
C VAL A 406 -12.28 13.87 -29.90
N LYS A 407 -13.31 13.25 -30.48
CA LYS A 407 -14.49 13.96 -30.98
C LYS A 407 -15.24 14.74 -29.89
N ALA A 408 -15.34 14.17 -28.69
CA ALA A 408 -15.98 14.82 -27.54
C ALA A 408 -15.14 15.96 -26.96
N VAL A 409 -13.81 15.86 -26.99
CA VAL A 409 -12.91 16.92 -26.54
C VAL A 409 -12.85 18.07 -27.55
N THR A 410 -12.92 17.78 -28.85
CA THR A 410 -12.92 18.79 -29.91
C THR A 410 -14.29 19.46 -30.12
N SER A 411 -15.38 18.89 -29.60
CA SER A 411 -16.72 19.50 -29.72
C SER A 411 -16.99 20.60 -28.70
N PHE A 412 -15.98 21.00 -27.91
CA PHE A 412 -16.05 22.11 -26.95
C PHE A 412 -15.55 23.45 -27.52
N GLU A 413 -15.13 23.49 -28.79
CA GLU A 413 -15.11 24.73 -29.59
C GLU A 413 -16.49 24.98 -30.21
#